data_AF-T0QF00-F1
#
_entry.id   AF-T0QF00-F1
#
_cell.length_a   1.000
_cell.length_b   1.000
_cell.length_c   1.000
_cell.angle_alpha   90.00
_cell.angle_beta   90.00
_cell.angle_gamma   90.00
#
_symmetry.space_group_name_H-M   'P 1'
#
loop_
_entity.id
_entity.type
_entity.pdbx_description
1 polymer ?
#
loop_
_entity_poly.entity_id
_entity_poly.type
_entity_poly.pdbx_seq_one_letter_code
_entity_poly.pdbx_strand_id
1 'polypeptide(L)'
;MDYTLQVEKPTLPCIVLDELFVQPAPATLSFACNVPNRALLYAKKTLSDPASGATLATLSRGSSVYSCLPETFVVTSPFLLTPATIVNSTGWLTTTISLRWRLDDVGTKLFIDGKFYSSKATVTLVTSDGETLVVATTDANQVVTVVPGVDTAAVLLLCRTWSHSQTDLKVLLLTLLLPLCMSLVACVLGDSSLWIAASVLWLLYLVFSLVWTRRFRG
;
A
#
# COMPACT_ATOMS: atom_id res chain seq x y z
N MET A 1 -44.74 4.44 24.29
CA MET A 1 -43.47 5.18 24.43
C MET A 1 -42.52 4.53 23.46
N ASP A 2 -42.22 5.21 22.35
CA ASP A 2 -41.32 4.72 21.32
C ASP A 2 -39.88 4.94 21.78
N TYR A 3 -39.21 3.86 22.15
CA TYR A 3 -37.79 3.87 22.46
C TYR A 3 -37.05 3.94 21.13
N THR A 4 -36.73 5.15 20.68
CA THR A 4 -35.70 5.33 19.66
C THR A 4 -34.37 5.00 20.33
N LEU A 5 -33.89 3.78 20.10
CA LEU A 5 -32.49 3.42 20.30
C LEU A 5 -31.67 4.39 19.43
N GLN A 6 -31.22 5.48 20.02
CA GLN A 6 -30.17 6.30 19.44
C GLN A 6 -28.93 5.42 19.42
N VAL A 7 -28.74 4.72 18.31
CA VAL A 7 -27.45 4.12 17.98
C VAL A 7 -26.49 5.29 17.90
N GLU A 8 -25.65 5.42 18.92
CA GLU A 8 -24.55 6.36 18.98
C GLU A 8 -23.85 6.37 17.61
N LYS A 9 -23.95 7.50 16.90
CA LYS A 9 -23.31 7.67 15.60
C LYS A 9 -21.81 7.47 15.83
N PRO A 10 -21.12 6.56 15.12
CA PRO A 10 -19.70 6.32 15.37
C PRO A 10 -18.95 7.65 15.22
N THR A 11 -18.30 8.08 16.30
CA THR A 11 -17.70 9.41 16.51
C THR A 11 -16.44 9.65 15.68
N LEU A 12 -16.29 8.97 14.55
CA LEU A 12 -15.07 8.97 13.75
C LEU A 12 -15.41 8.98 12.27
N PRO A 13 -15.97 10.07 11.71
CA PRO A 13 -16.02 10.21 10.26
C PRO A 13 -14.59 10.45 9.75
N CYS A 14 -13.91 9.37 9.40
CA CYS A 14 -12.69 9.44 8.62
C CYS A 14 -13.07 9.41 7.15
N ILE A 15 -13.51 10.56 6.65
CA ILE A 15 -13.86 10.76 5.24
C ILE A 15 -12.60 11.29 4.56
N VAL A 16 -12.10 10.57 3.56
CA VAL A 16 -10.91 11.00 2.81
C VAL A 16 -11.23 11.14 1.33
N LEU A 17 -12.05 10.25 0.76
CA LEU A 17 -12.56 10.38 -0.61
C LEU A 17 -13.98 10.92 -0.61
N ASP A 18 -14.92 10.21 0.02
CA ASP A 18 -16.34 10.60 0.01
C ASP A 18 -17.11 9.92 1.15
N GLU A 19 -18.13 10.58 1.67
CA GLU A 19 -19.05 10.04 2.68
C GLU A 19 -19.79 8.78 2.18
N LEU A 20 -20.01 8.66 0.87
CA LEU A 20 -20.65 7.51 0.24
C LEU A 20 -19.90 6.20 0.47
N PHE A 21 -18.59 6.25 0.75
CA PHE A 21 -17.77 5.08 1.02
C PHE A 21 -17.64 4.74 2.51
N VAL A 22 -18.28 5.53 3.37
CA VAL A 22 -18.32 5.29 4.81
C VAL A 22 -19.39 4.25 5.13
N GLN A 23 -18.97 3.13 5.71
CA GLN A 23 -19.89 2.06 6.08
C GLN A 23 -20.41 2.28 7.51
N PRO A 24 -21.73 2.16 7.75
CA PRO A 24 -22.32 2.30 9.08
C PRO A 24 -22.09 1.06 9.97
N ALA A 25 -21.65 -0.05 9.38
CA ALA A 25 -21.37 -1.31 10.06
C ALA A 25 -19.95 -1.80 9.70
N PRO A 26 -19.35 -2.71 10.51
CA PRO A 26 -18.05 -3.25 10.21
C PRO A 26 -18.06 -3.95 8.84
N ALA A 27 -17.06 -3.67 8.01
CA ALA A 27 -16.99 -4.19 6.66
C ALA A 27 -15.76 -5.09 6.49
N THR A 28 -15.95 -6.29 5.95
CA THR A 28 -14.87 -7.18 5.54
C THR A 28 -14.73 -7.09 4.03
N LEU A 29 -13.60 -6.55 3.58
CA LEU A 29 -13.31 -6.30 2.17
C LEU A 29 -12.11 -7.13 1.75
N SER A 30 -11.99 -7.40 0.45
CA SER A 30 -10.81 -8.03 -0.11
C SER A 30 -10.16 -7.12 -1.14
N PHE A 31 -8.85 -6.98 -1.01
CA PHE A 31 -7.99 -6.43 -2.05
C PHE A 31 -7.23 -7.55 -2.80
N ALA A 32 -7.78 -8.77 -2.78
CA ALA A 32 -7.72 -9.78 -3.84
C ALA A 32 -7.47 -9.23 -5.25
N CYS A 33 -6.66 -9.84 -6.12
CA CYS A 33 -6.78 -9.58 -7.57
C CYS A 33 -7.92 -10.39 -8.22
N ASN A 34 -8.35 -11.53 -7.61
CA ASN A 34 -9.26 -12.51 -8.22
C ASN A 34 -10.45 -12.96 -7.34
N VAL A 35 -10.87 -12.21 -6.33
CA VAL A 35 -12.04 -12.60 -5.51
C VAL A 35 -13.37 -12.21 -6.19
N PRO A 36 -14.33 -13.15 -6.40
CA PRO A 36 -15.68 -12.83 -6.89
C PRO A 36 -16.48 -12.06 -5.81
N ASN A 37 -17.37 -11.16 -6.23
CA ASN A 37 -18.16 -10.25 -5.39
C ASN A 37 -17.35 -9.13 -4.71
N ARG A 38 -16.77 -8.22 -5.50
CA ARG A 38 -16.21 -6.98 -4.95
C ARG A 38 -17.23 -5.86 -4.97
N ALA A 39 -17.34 -5.13 -3.87
CA ALA A 39 -17.91 -3.80 -3.88
C ALA A 39 -16.99 -2.80 -4.60
N LEU A 40 -15.66 -3.03 -4.62
CA LEU A 40 -14.66 -2.13 -5.21
C LEU A 40 -13.50 -2.91 -5.87
N LEU A 41 -13.15 -2.58 -7.11
CA LEU A 41 -12.12 -3.26 -7.90
C LEU A 41 -10.92 -2.35 -8.15
N TYR A 42 -9.72 -2.80 -7.79
CA TYR A 42 -8.48 -2.10 -8.12
C TYR A 42 -7.76 -2.84 -9.26
N ALA A 43 -7.61 -2.18 -10.40
CA ALA A 43 -6.88 -2.71 -11.55
C ALA A 43 -6.23 -1.56 -12.34
N LYS A 44 -5.05 -1.81 -12.92
CA LYS A 44 -4.30 -0.82 -13.72
C LYS A 44 -4.15 0.54 -13.02
N LYS A 45 -3.95 0.53 -11.70
CA LYS A 45 -3.80 1.70 -10.83
C LYS A 45 -5.07 2.52 -10.59
N THR A 46 -6.21 2.04 -11.05
CA THR A 46 -7.50 2.67 -10.86
C THR A 46 -8.32 1.82 -9.90
N LEU A 47 -8.87 2.45 -8.88
CA LEU A 47 -9.96 1.93 -8.07
C LEU A 47 -11.26 2.31 -8.78
N SER A 48 -12.06 1.32 -9.12
CA SER A 48 -13.36 1.47 -9.78
C SER A 48 -14.43 0.70 -9.02
N ASP A 49 -15.64 1.21 -9.01
CA ASP A 49 -16.80 0.44 -8.57
C ASP A 49 -17.23 -0.50 -9.73
N PRO A 50 -17.15 -1.83 -9.57
CA PRO A 50 -17.57 -2.76 -10.61
C PRO A 50 -19.09 -2.77 -10.87
N ALA A 51 -19.92 -2.28 -9.94
CA ALA A 51 -21.37 -2.23 -10.13
C ALA A 51 -21.78 -1.08 -11.07
N SER A 52 -21.17 0.09 -10.92
CA SER A 52 -21.43 1.27 -11.75
C SER A 52 -20.44 1.45 -12.91
N GLY A 53 -19.29 0.79 -12.87
CA GLY A 53 -18.16 1.05 -13.78
C GLY A 53 -17.45 2.39 -13.52
N ALA A 54 -17.84 3.12 -12.48
CA ALA A 54 -17.29 4.44 -12.17
C ALA A 54 -15.85 4.33 -11.66
N THR A 55 -15.00 5.25 -12.11
CA THR A 55 -13.64 5.41 -11.56
C THR A 55 -13.72 6.23 -10.29
N LEU A 56 -13.29 5.64 -9.17
CA LEU A 56 -13.35 6.27 -7.85
C LEU A 56 -12.05 6.96 -7.47
N ALA A 57 -10.92 6.36 -7.81
CA ALA A 57 -9.62 6.96 -7.56
C ALA A 57 -8.59 6.38 -8.52
N THR A 58 -7.62 7.19 -8.92
CA THR A 58 -6.46 6.76 -9.69
C THR A 58 -5.21 7.04 -8.87
N LEU A 59 -4.37 6.02 -8.73
CA LEU A 59 -3.07 6.10 -8.09
C LEU A 59 -2.01 6.34 -9.17
N SER A 60 -1.28 7.44 -9.04
CA SER A 60 -0.13 7.75 -9.88
C SER A 60 1.10 7.93 -9.00
N ARG A 61 2.29 7.75 -9.57
CA ARG A 61 3.53 7.92 -8.81
C ARG A 61 3.88 9.41 -8.76
N GLY A 62 4.07 9.94 -7.55
CA GLY A 62 4.51 11.32 -7.35
C GLY A 62 6.04 11.47 -7.38
N SER A 63 6.78 10.44 -6.96
CA SER A 63 8.25 10.47 -6.94
C SER A 63 8.88 9.81 -8.17
N SER A 64 10.02 10.33 -8.63
CA SER A 64 10.82 9.67 -9.67
C SER A 64 11.37 8.32 -9.17
N VAL A 65 11.51 7.35 -10.09
CA VAL A 65 12.14 6.04 -9.83
C VAL A 65 13.55 6.19 -9.22
N TYR A 66 14.23 7.30 -9.52
CA TYR A 66 15.62 7.56 -9.12
C TYR A 66 15.74 8.59 -7.98
N SER A 67 14.62 8.93 -7.33
CA SER A 67 14.65 9.93 -6.27
C SER A 67 15.20 9.34 -4.97
N CYS A 68 16.09 10.08 -4.31
CA CYS A 68 16.45 9.81 -2.91
C CYS A 68 15.39 10.32 -1.92
N LEU A 69 14.35 10.98 -2.41
CA LEU A 69 13.23 11.45 -1.59
C LEU A 69 12.33 10.27 -1.19
N PRO A 70 11.59 10.39 -0.07
CA PRO A 70 10.57 9.43 0.32
C PRO A 70 9.63 9.15 -0.86
N GLU A 71 9.33 7.88 -1.07
CA GLU A 71 8.43 7.49 -2.15
C GLU A 71 7.02 8.05 -1.92
N THR A 72 6.44 8.65 -2.95
CA THR A 72 5.09 9.22 -2.88
C THR A 72 4.20 8.70 -4.01
N PHE A 73 2.92 8.51 -3.71
CA PHE A 73 1.86 8.24 -4.65
C PHE A 73 0.80 9.34 -4.56
N VAL A 74 0.41 9.88 -5.70
CA VAL A 74 -0.65 10.87 -5.82
C VAL A 74 -1.96 10.15 -6.12
N VAL A 75 -2.97 10.40 -5.31
CA VAL A 75 -4.33 9.89 -5.45
C VAL A 75 -5.17 11.00 -6.08
N THR A 76 -5.64 10.77 -7.29
CA THR A 76 -6.58 11.67 -7.98
C THR A 76 -7.96 11.03 -7.99
N SER A 77 -8.99 11.76 -7.58
CA SER A 77 -10.37 11.27 -7.53
C SER A 77 -11.32 12.40 -7.94
N PRO A 78 -12.45 12.11 -8.61
CA PRO A 78 -13.50 13.11 -8.84
C PRO A 78 -14.15 13.61 -7.54
N PHE A 79 -14.01 12.89 -6.42
CA PHE A 79 -14.57 13.26 -5.13
C PHE A 79 -13.63 14.15 -4.30
N LEU A 80 -12.38 14.30 -4.72
CA LEU A 80 -11.37 15.11 -4.06
C LEU A 80 -11.28 16.50 -4.70
N LEU A 81 -11.33 17.57 -3.87
CA LEU A 81 -11.09 18.95 -4.33
C LEU A 81 -9.63 19.15 -4.78
N THR A 82 -8.69 18.47 -4.11
CA THR A 82 -7.26 18.47 -4.44
C THR A 82 -6.72 17.05 -4.35
N PRO A 83 -5.76 16.65 -5.20
CA PRO A 83 -5.16 15.32 -5.11
C PRO A 83 -4.59 15.03 -3.71
N ALA A 84 -4.95 13.88 -3.15
CA ALA A 84 -4.39 13.41 -1.89
C ALA A 84 -3.03 12.73 -2.15
N THR A 85 -2.16 12.64 -1.13
CA THR A 85 -0.83 12.04 -1.28
C THR A 85 -0.61 10.93 -0.27
N ILE A 86 -0.18 9.77 -0.76
CA ILE A 86 0.33 8.67 0.04
C ILE A 86 1.87 8.79 0.09
N VAL A 87 2.44 8.95 1.28
CA VAL A 87 3.87 9.17 1.53
C VAL A 87 4.46 7.99 2.27
N ASN A 88 5.61 7.48 1.82
CA ASN A 88 6.39 6.53 2.61
C ASN A 88 6.96 7.25 3.84
N SER A 89 6.51 6.85 5.02
CA SER A 89 6.95 7.41 6.31
C SER A 89 7.73 6.39 7.13
N THR A 90 8.30 5.39 6.47
CA THR A 90 9.13 4.36 7.08
C THR A 90 10.35 4.99 7.73
N GLY A 91 10.45 4.87 9.05
CA GLY A 91 11.65 5.21 9.80
C GLY A 91 12.61 4.02 9.89
N TRP A 92 13.91 4.27 9.77
CA TRP A 92 14.94 3.28 10.04
C TRP A 92 15.28 3.30 11.52
N LEU A 93 14.55 2.55 12.32
CA LEU A 93 14.94 2.24 13.70
C LEU A 93 15.73 0.94 13.69
N THR A 94 16.94 0.97 14.24
CA THR A 94 17.91 -0.14 14.26
C THR A 94 17.36 -1.45 14.84
N THR A 95 16.24 -1.41 15.55
CA THR A 95 15.61 -2.55 16.23
C THR A 95 14.27 -2.98 15.64
N THR A 96 13.63 -2.17 14.78
CA THR A 96 12.31 -2.47 14.21
C THR A 96 12.24 -2.06 12.75
N ILE A 97 12.34 -3.06 11.87
CA ILE A 97 12.16 -2.91 10.43
C ILE A 97 10.64 -2.99 10.17
N SER A 98 9.94 -1.86 10.31
CA SER A 98 8.50 -1.72 10.04
C SER A 98 8.27 -0.77 8.88
N LEU A 99 7.55 -1.22 7.86
CA LEU A 99 7.18 -0.39 6.72
C LEU A 99 5.96 0.45 7.12
N ARG A 100 5.93 1.73 6.75
CA ARG A 100 4.82 2.63 7.09
C ARG A 100 4.47 3.56 5.94
N TRP A 101 3.17 3.65 5.64
CA TRP A 101 2.64 4.57 4.63
C TRP A 101 1.62 5.53 5.24
N ARG A 102 1.85 6.82 4.93
CA ARG A 102 1.11 8.06 5.18
C ARG A 102 0.02 8.41 4.17
N LEU A 103 -1.29 8.30 4.39
CA LEU A 103 -2.25 9.07 3.57
C LEU A 103 -2.58 10.37 4.30
N ASP A 104 -2.15 11.49 3.73
CA ASP A 104 -2.45 12.82 4.26
C ASP A 104 -3.68 13.39 3.55
N ASP A 105 -4.68 13.76 4.34
CA ASP A 105 -5.82 14.58 3.93
C ASP A 105 -6.04 15.72 4.95
N VAL A 106 -6.83 16.74 4.59
CA VAL A 106 -7.00 17.98 5.36
C VAL A 106 -7.50 17.71 6.79
N GLY A 107 -6.57 17.58 7.74
CA GLY A 107 -6.84 17.43 9.17
C GLY A 107 -6.91 15.99 9.70
N THR A 108 -6.92 14.97 8.82
CA THR A 108 -6.91 13.54 9.18
C THR A 108 -5.72 12.83 8.57
N LYS A 109 -5.10 11.93 9.34
CA LYS A 109 -3.94 11.15 8.86
C LYS A 109 -4.23 9.68 9.03
N LEU A 110 -4.34 8.98 7.92
CA LEU A 110 -4.41 7.52 7.91
C LEU A 110 -3.02 6.94 7.72
N PHE A 111 -2.66 5.99 8.55
CA PHE A 111 -1.41 5.26 8.46
C PHE A 111 -1.69 3.78 8.25
N ILE A 112 -0.88 3.12 7.44
CA ILE A 112 -0.78 1.67 7.42
C ILE A 112 0.64 1.26 7.78
N ASP A 113 0.78 0.37 8.77
CA ASP A 113 2.06 -0.10 9.25
C ASP A 113 2.08 -1.61 9.51
N GLY A 114 3.27 -2.19 9.40
CA GLY A 114 3.48 -3.61 9.65
C GLY A 114 4.93 -4.03 9.41
N LYS A 115 5.21 -5.32 9.59
CA LYS A 115 6.53 -5.88 9.33
C LYS A 115 6.83 -5.95 7.83
N PHE A 116 8.11 -5.86 7.47
CA PHE A 116 8.54 -6.17 6.11
C PHE A 116 8.24 -7.63 5.76
N TYR A 117 7.98 -7.88 4.48
CA TYR A 117 7.59 -9.17 3.90
C TYR A 117 6.27 -9.77 4.41
N SER A 118 5.51 -9.02 5.21
CA SER A 118 4.23 -9.43 5.80
C SER A 118 3.04 -8.92 5.00
N SER A 119 2.01 -9.75 4.85
CA SER A 119 0.68 -9.33 4.39
C SER A 119 -0.19 -8.75 5.52
N LYS A 120 0.16 -9.02 6.77
CA LYS A 120 -0.48 -8.44 7.96
C LYS A 120 0.04 -7.03 8.23
N ALA A 121 -0.89 -6.10 8.37
CA ALA A 121 -0.68 -4.69 8.66
C ALA A 121 -1.88 -4.14 9.43
N THR A 122 -1.65 -3.05 10.12
CA THR A 122 -2.67 -2.32 10.87
C THR A 122 -2.84 -0.95 10.25
N VAL A 123 -4.09 -0.51 10.10
CA VAL A 123 -4.44 0.83 9.66
C VAL A 123 -4.88 1.64 10.86
N THR A 124 -4.21 2.75 11.11
CA THR A 124 -4.50 3.66 12.21
C THR A 124 -4.91 5.03 11.69
N LEU A 125 -5.92 5.62 12.32
CA LEU A 125 -6.32 7.00 12.13
C LEU A 125 -5.73 7.83 13.25
N VAL A 126 -5.07 8.93 12.90
CA VAL A 126 -4.70 9.97 13.86
C VAL A 126 -5.65 11.15 13.67
N THR A 127 -6.41 11.45 14.72
CA THR A 127 -7.36 12.56 14.74
C THR A 127 -6.62 13.89 14.92
N SER A 128 -7.32 15.00 14.72
CA SER A 128 -6.77 16.34 14.89
C SER A 128 -6.30 16.61 16.34
N ASP A 129 -6.90 15.91 17.31
CA ASP A 129 -6.56 15.98 18.73
C ASP A 129 -5.37 15.07 19.12
N GLY A 130 -4.81 14.33 18.15
CA GLY A 130 -3.66 13.44 18.35
C GLY A 130 -4.02 12.04 18.86
N GLU A 131 -5.31 11.72 19.01
CA GLU A 131 -5.74 10.36 19.35
C GLU A 131 -5.45 9.41 18.19
N THR A 132 -4.96 8.22 18.51
CA THR A 132 -4.64 7.17 17.53
C THR A 132 -5.59 6.00 17.69
N LEU A 133 -6.31 5.68 16.61
CA LEU A 133 -7.37 4.68 16.62
C LEU A 133 -7.13 3.64 15.54
N VAL A 134 -7.24 2.35 15.88
CA VAL A 134 -7.15 1.28 14.88
C VAL A 134 -8.46 1.21 14.11
N VAL A 135 -8.40 1.51 12.82
CA VAL A 135 -9.58 1.62 11.94
C VAL A 135 -9.70 0.46 10.97
N ALA A 136 -8.61 -0.24 10.67
CA ALA A 136 -8.65 -1.48 9.93
C ALA A 136 -7.46 -2.39 10.22
N THR A 137 -7.62 -3.68 9.92
CA THR A 137 -6.53 -4.67 9.99
C THR A 137 -6.52 -5.54 8.75
N THR A 138 -5.34 -5.81 8.21
CA THR A 138 -5.17 -6.73 7.07
C THR A 138 -4.72 -8.10 7.55
N ASP A 139 -5.23 -9.14 6.90
CA ASP A 139 -4.85 -10.52 7.16
C ASP A 139 -4.12 -11.16 5.96
N ALA A 140 -3.64 -12.38 6.14
CA ALA A 140 -2.76 -13.10 5.22
C ALA A 140 -3.30 -13.22 3.79
N ASN A 141 -4.64 -13.24 3.63
CA ASN A 141 -5.34 -13.45 2.37
C ASN A 141 -5.76 -12.16 1.66
N GLN A 142 -5.08 -11.03 1.93
CA GLN A 142 -5.46 -9.72 1.37
C GLN A 142 -6.92 -9.34 1.72
N VAL A 143 -7.37 -9.79 2.89
CA VAL A 143 -8.64 -9.43 3.49
C VAL A 143 -8.37 -8.30 4.47
N VAL A 144 -9.23 -7.29 4.47
CA VAL A 144 -9.19 -6.16 5.39
C VAL A 144 -10.51 -6.06 6.12
N THR A 145 -10.46 -5.96 7.43
CA THR A 145 -11.62 -5.69 8.28
C THR A 145 -11.59 -4.23 8.70
N VAL A 146 -12.64 -3.49 8.37
CA VAL A 146 -12.76 -2.04 8.59
C VAL A 146 -13.84 -1.77 9.65
N VAL A 147 -13.52 -0.87 10.59
CA VAL A 147 -14.42 -0.43 11.66
C VAL A 147 -15.49 0.53 11.08
N PRO A 148 -16.72 0.59 11.65
CA PRO A 148 -17.74 1.55 11.23
C PRO A 148 -17.25 3.00 11.21
N GLY A 149 -17.80 3.82 10.30
CA GLY A 149 -17.50 5.26 10.23
C GLY A 149 -16.25 5.63 9.42
N VAL A 150 -15.54 4.63 8.89
CA VAL A 150 -14.29 4.83 8.15
C VAL A 150 -14.54 4.70 6.65
N ASP A 151 -13.94 5.59 5.86
CA ASP A 151 -13.92 5.51 4.40
C ASP A 151 -13.20 4.23 3.93
N THR A 152 -14.00 3.29 3.44
CA THR A 152 -13.52 1.99 2.97
C THR A 152 -12.67 2.09 1.70
N ALA A 153 -12.92 3.08 0.84
CA ALA A 153 -12.15 3.29 -0.38
C ALA A 153 -10.73 3.78 -0.04
N ALA A 154 -10.60 4.70 0.91
CA ALA A 154 -9.30 5.20 1.37
C ALA A 154 -8.45 4.10 2.01
N VAL A 155 -9.08 3.27 2.86
CA VAL A 155 -8.44 2.09 3.47
C VAL A 155 -7.99 1.10 2.40
N LEU A 156 -8.82 0.83 1.38
CA LEU A 156 -8.43 -0.07 0.29
C LEU A 156 -7.25 0.46 -0.54
N LEU A 157 -7.18 1.77 -0.81
CA LEU A 157 -6.03 2.38 -1.50
C LEU A 157 -4.73 2.23 -0.70
N LEU A 158 -4.79 2.43 0.62
CA LEU A 158 -3.65 2.21 1.51
C LEU A 158 -3.23 0.73 1.54
N CYS A 159 -4.18 -0.19 1.69
CA CYS A 159 -3.93 -1.64 1.66
C CYS A 159 -3.32 -2.10 0.33
N ARG A 160 -3.72 -1.49 -0.80
CA ARG A 160 -3.12 -1.75 -2.11
C ARG A 160 -1.70 -1.25 -2.18
N THR A 161 -1.44 -0.02 -1.74
CA THR A 161 -0.09 0.55 -1.68
C THR A 161 0.83 -0.34 -0.83
N TRP A 162 0.33 -0.79 0.33
CA TRP A 162 1.00 -1.77 1.17
C TRP A 162 1.34 -3.06 0.43
N SER A 163 0.33 -3.73 -0.14
CA SER A 163 0.52 -5.00 -0.87
C SER A 163 1.54 -4.88 -2.01
N HIS A 164 1.50 -3.78 -2.74
CA HIS A 164 2.47 -3.49 -3.80
C HIS A 164 3.88 -3.31 -3.25
N SER A 165 4.05 -2.47 -2.22
CA SER A 165 5.36 -2.26 -1.59
C SER A 165 5.97 -3.54 -1.04
N GLN A 166 5.16 -4.43 -0.46
CA GLN A 166 5.59 -5.75 0.02
C GLN A 166 6.00 -6.70 -1.11
N THR A 167 5.26 -6.69 -2.21
CA THR A 167 5.58 -7.49 -3.39
C THR A 167 6.92 -7.05 -3.98
N ASP A 168 7.15 -5.74 -4.09
CA ASP A 168 8.40 -5.21 -4.62
C ASP A 168 9.58 -5.49 -3.71
N LEU A 169 9.40 -5.42 -2.38
CA LEU A 169 10.43 -5.84 -1.43
C LEU A 169 10.81 -7.32 -1.64
N LYS A 170 9.82 -8.22 -1.82
CA LYS A 170 10.07 -9.64 -2.08
C LYS A 170 10.81 -9.86 -3.39
N VAL A 171 10.38 -9.18 -4.45
CA VAL A 171 11.02 -9.26 -5.76
C VAL A 171 12.45 -8.73 -5.67
N LEU A 172 12.68 -7.58 -5.06
CA LEU A 172 14.01 -6.99 -4.85
C LEU A 172 14.92 -7.94 -4.08
N LEU A 173 14.43 -8.58 -3.02
CA LEU A 173 15.19 -9.54 -2.24
C LEU A 173 15.61 -10.74 -3.09
N LEU A 174 14.65 -11.35 -3.80
CA LEU A 174 14.90 -12.51 -4.66
C LEU A 174 15.87 -12.18 -5.79
N THR A 175 15.71 -11.01 -6.41
CA THR A 175 16.54 -10.59 -7.54
C THR A 175 17.94 -10.18 -7.10
N LEU A 176 18.13 -9.67 -5.88
CA LEU A 176 19.44 -9.31 -5.33
C LEU A 176 20.23 -10.54 -4.84
N LEU A 177 19.56 -11.55 -4.26
CA LEU A 177 20.21 -12.74 -3.70
C LEU A 177 21.01 -13.52 -4.75
N LEU A 178 20.44 -13.73 -5.94
CA LEU A 178 21.06 -14.52 -6.99
C LEU A 178 22.42 -13.96 -7.47
N PRO A 179 22.55 -12.69 -7.92
CA PRO A 179 23.83 -12.14 -8.35
C PRO A 179 24.83 -12.06 -7.19
N LEU A 180 24.37 -11.82 -5.96
CA LEU A 180 25.21 -11.73 -4.78
C LEU A 180 25.83 -13.09 -4.41
N CYS A 181 25.03 -14.17 -4.45
CA CYS A 181 25.54 -15.54 -4.30
C CYS A 181 26.55 -15.91 -5.39
N MET A 182 26.27 -15.55 -6.64
CA MET A 182 27.18 -15.85 -7.76
C MET A 182 28.50 -15.08 -7.66
N SER A 183 28.45 -13.81 -7.23
CA SER A 183 29.66 -13.03 -6.93
C SER A 183 30.47 -13.66 -5.79
N LEU A 184 29.82 -14.14 -4.72
CA LEU A 184 30.51 -14.82 -3.62
C LEU A 184 31.19 -16.12 -4.10
N VAL A 185 30.53 -16.92 -4.94
CA VAL A 185 31.11 -18.14 -5.51
C VAL A 185 32.30 -17.81 -6.42
N ALA A 186 32.19 -16.78 -7.27
CA ALA A 186 33.29 -16.30 -8.11
C ALA A 186 34.48 -15.81 -7.28
N CYS A 187 34.23 -15.09 -6.17
CA CYS A 187 35.27 -14.67 -5.23
C CYS A 187 36.02 -15.86 -4.62
N VAL A 188 35.30 -16.89 -4.16
CA VAL A 188 35.90 -18.05 -3.48
C VAL A 188 36.70 -18.93 -4.44
N LEU A 189 36.20 -19.12 -5.67
CA LEU A 189 36.84 -19.98 -6.65
C LEU A 189 37.96 -19.28 -7.45
N GLY A 190 38.02 -17.93 -7.40
CA GLY A 190 39.06 -17.15 -8.09
C GLY A 190 39.01 -17.25 -9.63
N ASP A 191 37.93 -17.77 -10.20
CA ASP A 191 37.81 -18.04 -11.62
C ASP A 191 37.28 -16.82 -12.38
N SER A 192 38.10 -16.28 -13.28
CA SER A 192 37.78 -15.17 -14.18
C SER A 192 36.51 -15.39 -15.03
N SER A 193 36.18 -16.63 -15.39
CA SER A 193 34.98 -16.97 -16.15
C SER A 193 33.70 -16.77 -15.33
N LEU A 194 33.75 -17.07 -14.03
CA LEU A 194 32.65 -16.85 -13.09
C LEU A 194 32.43 -15.36 -12.81
N TRP A 195 33.48 -14.55 -12.83
CA TRP A 195 33.37 -13.09 -12.74
C TRP A 195 32.64 -12.47 -13.93
N ILE A 196 32.91 -12.97 -15.14
CA ILE A 196 32.18 -12.55 -16.34
C ILE A 196 30.71 -12.95 -16.21
N ALA A 197 30.42 -14.19 -15.82
CA ALA A 197 29.05 -14.66 -15.61
C ALA A 197 28.30 -13.84 -14.54
N ALA A 198 28.96 -13.54 -13.41
CA ALA A 198 28.40 -12.70 -12.35
C ALA A 198 28.10 -11.28 -12.85
N SER A 199 29.00 -10.70 -13.65
CA SER A 199 28.82 -9.36 -14.24
C SER A 199 27.62 -9.30 -15.18
N VAL A 200 27.44 -10.34 -16.02
CA VAL A 200 26.25 -10.47 -16.89
C VAL A 200 24.97 -10.59 -16.06
N LEU A 201 24.98 -11.39 -14.99
CA LEU A 201 23.87 -11.52 -14.05
C LEU A 201 23.52 -10.18 -13.37
N TRP A 202 24.52 -9.41 -12.95
CA TRP A 202 24.31 -8.06 -12.40
C TRP A 202 23.69 -7.11 -13.43
N LEU A 203 24.10 -7.18 -14.69
CA LEU A 203 23.51 -6.37 -15.76
C LEU A 203 22.06 -6.76 -16.04
N LEU A 204 21.77 -8.06 -16.11
CA LEU A 204 20.40 -8.57 -16.24
C LEU A 204 19.55 -8.17 -15.03
N TYR A 205 20.11 -8.20 -13.82
CA TYR A 205 19.45 -7.72 -12.62
C TYR A 205 19.09 -6.24 -12.70
N LEU A 206 20.00 -5.38 -13.17
CA LEU A 206 19.74 -3.95 -13.34
C LEU A 206 18.61 -3.73 -14.34
N VAL A 207 18.66 -4.39 -15.50
CA VAL A 207 17.61 -4.30 -16.52
C VAL A 207 16.27 -4.80 -15.98
N PHE A 208 16.25 -5.96 -15.30
CA PHE A 208 15.05 -6.51 -14.70
C PHE A 208 14.46 -5.56 -13.64
N SER A 209 15.30 -5.03 -12.75
CA SER A 209 14.87 -4.10 -11.70
C SER A 209 14.27 -2.82 -12.31
N LEU A 210 14.86 -2.31 -13.39
CA LEU A 210 14.33 -1.16 -14.12
C LEU A 210 12.98 -1.46 -14.78
N VAL A 211 12.85 -2.61 -15.45
CA VAL A 211 11.59 -3.01 -16.10
C VAL A 211 10.51 -3.28 -15.06
N TRP A 212 10.85 -3.97 -13.97
CA TRP A 212 9.91 -4.32 -12.91
C TRP A 212 9.38 -3.08 -12.18
N THR A 213 10.28 -2.19 -11.76
CA THR A 213 9.90 -0.92 -11.13
C THR A 213 9.04 -0.05 -12.05
N ARG A 214 9.32 -0.01 -13.36
CA ARG A 214 8.46 0.68 -14.32
C ARG A 214 7.10 0.02 -14.50
N ARG A 215 7.03 -1.31 -14.64
CA ARG A 215 5.76 -2.01 -14.93
C ARG A 215 4.78 -2.00 -13.77
N PHE A 216 5.26 -2.09 -12.54
CA PHE A 216 4.41 -2.14 -11.36
C PHE A 216 4.19 -0.78 -10.70
N ARG A 217 5.09 0.20 -10.91
CA ARG A 217 5.01 1.54 -10.28
C ARG A 217 4.90 2.72 -11.27
N GLY A 218 4.91 2.49 -12.59
CA GLY A 218 4.87 3.50 -13.68
C GLY A 218 3.63 3.40 -14.56
#